data_AF-A0A6P1TJV5-F1
#
_entry.id   AF-A0A6P1TJV5-F1
#
_cell.length_a   1.000
_cell.length_b   1.000
_cell.length_c   1.000
_cell.angle_alpha   90.00
_cell.angle_beta   90.00
_cell.angle_gamma   90.00
#
_symmetry.space_group_name_H-M   'P 1'
#
loop_
_entity.id
_entity.type
_entity.pdbx_description
1 polymer ?
#
loop_
_entity_poly.entity_id
_entity_poly.type
_entity_poly.pdbx_seq_one_letter_code
_entity_poly.pdbx_strand_id
1 'polypeptide(L)'
;MKNIMSINLGITISIEAKLKDWIGACLQAQRYLCFSDYSYVALPSETIKNVNLSILQESGIGLLSVHGKKVEEILPAKKSISCDYGLKYICKSY
;
A
#
# COMPACT_ATOMS: atom_id res chain seq x y z
N MET A 1 -7.85 -24.77 21.89
CA MET A 1 -7.24 -23.44 21.65
C MET A 1 -6.83 -23.36 20.19
N LYS A 2 -7.35 -22.40 19.40
CA LYS A 2 -6.88 -22.22 18.01
C LYS A 2 -5.44 -21.70 18.07
N ASN A 3 -4.52 -22.38 17.40
CA ASN A 3 -3.14 -21.93 17.28
C ASN A 3 -3.14 -20.62 16.48
N ILE A 4 -2.72 -19.52 17.11
CA ILE A 4 -2.69 -18.20 16.48
C ILE A 4 -1.79 -18.17 15.24
N MET A 5 -0.82 -19.08 15.14
CA MET A 5 0.07 -19.25 13.99
C MET A 5 -0.57 -20.00 12.81
N SER A 6 -1.78 -20.53 12.98
CA SER A 6 -2.48 -21.35 11.97
C SER A 6 -3.75 -20.66 11.45
N ILE A 7 -3.98 -19.39 11.80
CA ILE A 7 -5.14 -18.63 11.35
C ILE A 7 -4.79 -17.93 10.03
N ASN A 8 -5.40 -18.37 8.94
CA ASN A 8 -5.36 -17.63 7.68
C ASN A 8 -6.27 -16.39 7.81
N LEU A 9 -5.65 -15.21 7.92
CA LEU A 9 -6.33 -13.93 8.15
C LEU A 9 -6.66 -13.16 6.85
N GLY A 10 -6.45 -13.77 5.68
CA GLY A 10 -6.69 -13.16 4.38
C GLY A 10 -5.57 -12.23 3.88
N ILE A 11 -5.81 -11.63 2.72
CA ILE A 11 -4.91 -10.67 2.07
C ILE A 11 -5.17 -9.28 2.65
N THR A 12 -4.13 -8.60 3.10
CA THR A 12 -4.22 -7.21 3.59
C THR A 12 -3.70 -6.22 2.56
N ILE A 13 -4.49 -5.17 2.29
CA ILE A 13 -4.14 -4.09 1.36
C ILE A 13 -4.19 -2.76 2.10
N SER A 14 -3.11 -2.00 2.07
CA SER A 14 -3.07 -0.62 2.56
C SER A 14 -3.18 0.37 1.40
N ILE A 15 -3.88 1.49 1.63
CA ILE A 15 -4.03 2.56 0.64
C ILE A 15 -3.75 3.89 1.34
N GLU A 16 -2.68 4.59 0.93
CA GLU A 16 -2.38 5.95 1.37
C GLU A 16 -2.99 6.95 0.38
N ALA A 17 -4.02 7.69 0.81
CA ALA A 17 -4.66 8.69 -0.04
C ALA A 17 -4.07 10.09 0.20
N LYS A 18 -3.68 10.79 -0.88
CA LYS A 18 -3.24 12.19 -0.84
C LYS A 18 -3.88 12.99 -1.97
N LEU A 19 -3.92 14.31 -1.81
CA LEU A 19 -4.35 15.19 -2.91
C LEU A 19 -3.23 15.45 -3.93
N LYS A 20 -1.96 15.53 -3.49
CA LYS A 20 -0.83 15.98 -4.33
C LYS A 20 0.52 15.34 -4.01
N ASP A 21 0.89 15.24 -2.72
CA ASP A 21 2.22 14.79 -2.29
C ASP A 21 2.40 13.27 -2.44
N TRP A 22 2.71 12.84 -3.66
CA TRP A 22 2.89 11.43 -3.99
C TRP A 22 4.22 10.87 -3.46
N ILE A 23 5.24 11.70 -3.26
CA ILE A 23 6.54 11.26 -2.74
C ILE A 23 6.39 10.88 -1.28
N GLY A 24 5.79 11.76 -0.46
CA GLY A 24 5.45 11.45 0.93
C GLY A 24 4.53 10.24 1.04
N ALA A 25 3.52 10.15 0.15
CA ALA A 25 2.62 9.00 0.09
C ALA A 25 3.36 7.69 -0.20
N CYS A 26 4.30 7.69 -1.16
CA CYS A 26 5.10 6.52 -1.50
C CYS A 26 5.93 6.05 -0.30
N LEU A 27 6.58 6.97 0.41
CA LEU A 27 7.35 6.65 1.63
C LEU A 27 6.46 6.06 2.74
N GLN A 28 5.25 6.59 2.93
CA GLN A 28 4.26 6.02 3.86
C GLN A 28 3.82 4.62 3.42
N ALA A 29 3.46 4.47 2.15
CA ALA A 29 3.00 3.22 1.56
C ALA A 29 4.06 2.11 1.64
N GLN A 30 5.34 2.44 1.49
CA GLN A 30 6.46 1.51 1.69
C GLN A 30 6.53 0.99 3.13
N ARG A 31 6.35 1.86 4.13
CA ARG A 31 6.31 1.41 5.54
C ARG A 31 5.14 0.46 5.81
N TYR A 32 4.02 0.64 5.11
CA TYR A 32 2.87 -0.24 5.25
C TYR A 32 3.09 -1.65 4.68
N LEU A 33 4.09 -1.87 3.80
CA LEU A 33 4.45 -3.22 3.34
C LEU A 33 5.01 -4.11 4.45
N CYS A 34 5.42 -3.55 5.60
CA CYS A 34 5.76 -4.32 6.80
C CYS A 34 4.52 -4.98 7.45
N PHE A 35 3.31 -4.50 7.13
CA PHE A 35 2.05 -4.90 7.76
C PHE A 35 0.98 -5.36 6.76
N SER A 36 1.19 -5.09 5.47
CA SER A 36 0.24 -5.38 4.40
C SER A 36 0.86 -6.26 3.32
N ASP A 37 0.06 -7.15 2.75
CA ASP A 37 0.46 -7.94 1.58
C ASP A 37 0.69 -7.04 0.36
N TYR A 38 -0.09 -5.97 0.22
CA TYR A 38 0.03 -4.99 -0.87
C TYR A 38 -0.17 -3.57 -0.34
N SER A 39 0.42 -2.59 -1.02
CA SER A 39 0.27 -1.17 -0.65
C SER A 39 0.14 -0.29 -1.89
N TYR A 40 -0.80 0.66 -1.84
CA TYR A 40 -1.10 1.58 -2.91
C TYR A 40 -1.01 3.03 -2.45
N VAL A 41 -0.65 3.91 -3.38
CA VAL A 41 -0.92 5.35 -3.29
C VAL A 41 -2.18 5.65 -4.08
N ALA A 42 -3.12 6.39 -3.50
CA ALA A 42 -4.31 6.88 -4.18
C ALA A 42 -4.25 8.39 -4.34
N LEU A 43 -4.42 8.88 -5.57
CA LEU A 43 -4.40 10.30 -5.91
C LEU A 43 -5.61 10.68 -6.77
N PRO A 44 -6.09 11.93 -6.68
CA PRO A 44 -6.98 12.49 -7.68
C PRO A 44 -6.41 12.35 -9.09
N SER A 45 -7.27 12.00 -10.05
CA SER A 45 -6.91 11.87 -11.47
C SER A 45 -6.21 13.11 -12.04
N GLU A 46 -6.49 14.29 -11.48
CA GLU A 46 -5.95 15.58 -11.88
C GLU A 46 -4.46 15.74 -11.51
N THR A 47 -3.98 15.02 -10.50
CA THR A 47 -2.63 15.15 -9.94
C THR A 47 -1.75 13.93 -10.21
N ILE A 48 -2.33 12.85 -10.73
CA ILE A 48 -1.64 11.60 -11.04
C ILE A 48 -0.54 11.76 -12.10
N LYS A 49 -0.70 12.72 -13.02
CA LYS A 49 0.29 13.05 -14.08
C LYS A 49 1.64 13.50 -13.54
N ASN A 50 1.70 13.91 -12.26
CA ASN A 50 2.93 14.37 -11.61
C ASN A 50 3.73 13.20 -11.01
N VAL A 51 3.18 11.99 -11.02
CA VAL A 51 3.80 10.80 -10.42
C VAL A 51 4.85 10.23 -11.36
N ASN A 52 6.04 9.97 -10.84
CA ASN A 52 7.03 9.15 -11.54
C ASN A 52 6.72 7.67 -11.29
N LEU A 53 6.14 6.99 -12.29
CA LEU A 53 5.71 5.60 -12.19
C LEU A 53 6.88 4.64 -11.90
N SER A 54 8.08 4.92 -12.41
CA SER A 54 9.25 4.06 -12.18
C SER A 54 9.61 3.99 -10.70
N ILE A 55 9.51 5.10 -9.97
CA ILE A 55 9.80 5.13 -8.52
C ILE A 55 8.81 4.25 -7.75
N LEU A 56 7.52 4.32 -8.08
CA LEU A 56 6.51 3.48 -7.43
C LEU A 56 6.72 2.00 -7.77
N GLN A 57 6.99 1.69 -9.04
CA GLN A 57 7.23 0.34 -9.52
C GLN A 57 8.46 -0.30 -8.86
N GLU A 58 9.58 0.43 -8.80
CA GLU A 58 10.80 -0.02 -8.10
C GLU A 58 10.57 -0.25 -6.61
N SER A 59 9.69 0.56 -6.00
CA SER A 59 9.29 0.42 -4.59
C SER A 59 8.24 -0.67 -4.35
N GLY A 60 7.71 -1.30 -5.41
CA GLY A 60 6.62 -2.28 -5.32
C GLY A 60 5.25 -1.71 -4.93
N ILE A 61 5.09 -0.39 -4.96
CA ILE A 61 3.87 0.33 -4.57
C ILE A 61 2.97 0.50 -5.78
N GLY A 62 1.69 0.15 -5.64
CA GLY A 62 0.70 0.38 -6.68
C GLY A 62 0.18 1.81 -6.70
N LEU A 63 -0.49 2.20 -7.78
CA LEU A 63 -1.07 3.53 -7.97
C LEU A 63 -2.54 3.44 -8.37
N LEU A 64 -3.38 4.13 -7.62
CA LEU A 64 -4.80 4.26 -7.88
C LEU A 64 -5.14 5.70 -8.27
N SER A 65 -5.83 5.86 -9.39
CA SER A 65 -6.47 7.11 -9.82
C SER A 65 -7.87 7.18 -9.24
N VAL A 66 -8.20 8.30 -8.60
CA VAL A 66 -9.54 8.54 -8.03
C VAL A 66 -10.19 9.70 -8.76
N HIS A 67 -11.40 9.48 -9.27
CA HIS A 67 -12.21 10.53 -9.89
C HIS A 67 -13.68 10.38 -9.49
N GLY A 68 -14.14 11.27 -8.60
CA GLY A 68 -15.48 11.17 -8.01
C GLY A 68 -15.65 9.87 -7.21
N LYS A 69 -16.57 9.00 -7.65
CA LYS A 69 -16.81 7.67 -7.05
C LYS A 69 -16.10 6.52 -7.78
N LYS A 70 -15.27 6.82 -8.77
CA LYS A 70 -14.53 5.82 -9.55
C LYS A 70 -13.09 5.73 -9.06
N VAL A 71 -12.58 4.51 -9.03
CA VAL A 71 -11.18 4.18 -8.76
C VAL A 71 -10.67 3.34 -9.91
N GLU A 72 -9.52 3.70 -10.45
CA GLU A 72 -8.84 2.99 -11.53
C GLU A 72 -7.43 2.63 -11.09
N GLU A 73 -7.03 1.38 -11.31
CA GLU A 73 -5.66 0.93 -11.05
C GLU A 73 -4.76 1.27 -12.24
N ILE A 74 -3.82 2.18 -12.02
CA ILE A 74 -2.86 2.63 -13.04
C ILE A 74 -1.58 1.79 -13.01
N LEU A 75 -1.17 1.39 -11.80
CA LEU A 75 -0.02 0.52 -11.57
C LEU A 75 -0.39 -0.52 -10.51
N PRO A 76 -0.29 -1.83 -10.81
CA PRO A 76 -0.55 -2.86 -9.80
C PRO A 76 0.54 -2.88 -8.74
N ALA A 77 0.16 -3.10 -7.47
CA ALA A 77 1.13 -3.27 -6.40
C ALA A 77 1.81 -4.66 -6.46
N LYS A 78 3.05 -4.73 -5.98
CA LYS A 78 3.75 -6.00 -5.81
C LYS A 78 3.48 -6.56 -4.42
N LYS A 79 3.34 -7.89 -4.31
CA LYS A 79 3.20 -8.54 -3.01
C LYS A 79 4.45 -8.33 -2.16
N SER A 80 4.27 -7.87 -0.94
CA SER A 80 5.35 -7.71 0.04
C SER A 80 5.96 -9.06 0.42
N ILE A 81 7.30 -9.09 0.49
CA ILE A 81 8.06 -10.21 1.07
C ILE A 81 8.47 -9.94 2.53
N SER A 82 8.38 -8.68 2.99
CA SER A 82 8.76 -8.25 4.35
C SER A 82 7.64 -8.41 5.36
N CYS A 83 6.46 -8.82 4.91
CA CYS A 83 5.31 -9.27 5.70
C CYS A 83 5.66 -10.60 6.39
N ASP A 84 6.56 -10.58 7.36
CA ASP A 84 6.74 -11.70 8.29
C ASP A 84 5.71 -11.58 9.42
N TYR A 85 5.17 -12.72 9.87
CA TYR A 85 3.98 -12.78 10.74
C TYR A 85 4.13 -11.94 12.03
N GLY A 86 5.37 -11.82 12.53
CA GLY A 86 5.70 -11.02 13.71
C GLY A 86 5.48 -9.52 13.51
N LEU A 87 5.84 -8.95 12.36
CA LEU A 87 5.62 -7.52 12.10
C LEU A 87 4.14 -7.24 11.86
N LYS A 88 3.44 -8.11 11.13
CA LYS A 88 2.02 -7.95 10.76
C LYS A 88 1.09 -7.78 11.97
N TYR A 89 1.42 -8.35 13.14
CA TYR A 89 0.51 -8.43 14.28
C TYR A 89 1.11 -8.03 15.66
N ILE A 90 2.40 -7.69 15.76
CA ILE A 90 3.09 -7.41 17.05
C ILE A 90 3.60 -5.96 17.18
N CYS A 91 3.27 -5.03 16.29
CA CYS A 91 3.50 -3.61 16.58
C CYS A 91 2.47 -3.06 17.58
N LYS A 92 2.70 -3.35 18.86
CA LYS A 92 2.07 -2.67 20.00
C LYS A 92 2.50 -1.20 20.02
N SER A 93 1.50 -0.37 20.25
CA SER A 93 1.56 1.05 20.59
C SER A 93 2.72 1.40 21.53
N TYR A 94 3.43 2.47 21.20
CA TYR A 94 4.04 3.36 22.18
C TYR A 94 3.45 4.75 21.98
#